data_AF-A0A948E7N0-F1
#
_entry.id   AF-A0A948E7N0-F1
#
_cell.length_a   1.000
_cell.length_b   1.000
_cell.length_c   1.000
_cell.angle_alpha   90.00
_cell.angle_beta   90.00
_cell.angle_gamma   90.00
#
_symmetry.space_group_name_H-M   'P 1'
#
loop_
_entity.id
_entity.type
_entity.pdbx_description
1 polymer ?
#
loop_
_entity_poly.entity_id
_entity_poly.type
_entity_poly.pdbx_seq_one_letter_code
_entity_poly.pdbx_strand_id
1 'polypeptide(L)'
;MSKLLPSTAGRLFGEFSMHRTCPKCEFGVPVNGPTDEISCDRCGETVDVASMIDDALMELRDDPQGERRSGRRYTMGRNGKLTISGFVELREEMPSCLECSVPLTIVDPGHDEKLHCSKCGTSWETFPPPAPLLKRHPWFLQCYDAERPDKEGQVAARSHRGGEVILLGCPNCGATLEVNDKGPRDHGCAYCETRFLIPDAAWEYLHPVRRKRRWFVELSPSAEHPALGPLPRGVREIAASRSESMSDERRELINQKAWIKRHAAAESADKSLTVATSPDGVSEDVVLARFRIVVRCMECGSEVPVNGPVQQVTCGVCSAHTQVARFVGNWIRELEYGYCALPRSERRTVVGGRGLNGETRAQVVDAIGCPSCGQPLPEFAHGSTKGACLSCGAKITTFPAPPWLGDEVVSAVQCIECEMEVAPEGSTPNDSAFAHDPQKTGAAVGAVTFDCLGCGASHPVSAESERICRCPYCDKDQYLPDEFWSRLHPVKVARDWFLAMSSPLIRDQELAEKAARYQLSWNEANSGDSTVGLTSPTNSPEGVSSNPVAWRGHLFFGLKLLLAAGAALLLLRLCAN
;
A
#
# COMPACT_ATOMS: atom_id res chain seq x y z
N MET A 1 43.56 1.17 8.91
CA MET A 1 43.30 0.20 9.99
C MET A 1 41.82 -0.17 9.94
N SER A 2 41.49 -1.31 9.35
CA SER A 2 40.10 -1.80 9.30
C SER A 2 39.73 -2.31 10.69
N LYS A 3 38.85 -1.59 11.41
CA LYS A 3 38.27 -2.10 12.67
C LYS A 3 37.49 -3.37 12.33
N LEU A 4 37.90 -4.51 12.88
CA LEU A 4 37.13 -5.76 12.81
C LEU A 4 35.72 -5.48 13.33
N LEU A 5 34.70 -5.75 12.51
CA LEU A 5 33.32 -5.66 12.95
C LEU A 5 33.11 -6.63 14.12
N PRO A 6 32.45 -6.23 15.22
CA PRO A 6 32.14 -7.14 16.32
C PRO A 6 31.37 -8.35 15.79
N SER A 7 31.72 -9.55 16.27
CA SER A 7 31.07 -10.79 15.88
C SER A 7 29.58 -10.71 16.19
N THR A 8 28.74 -10.80 15.17
CA THR A 8 27.28 -10.87 15.29
C THR A 8 26.76 -12.25 15.68
N ALA A 9 27.65 -13.23 15.83
CA ALA A 9 27.29 -14.61 16.11
C ALA A 9 26.49 -14.71 17.42
N GLY A 10 25.24 -15.17 17.30
CA GLY A 10 24.34 -15.42 18.43
C GLY A 10 23.43 -14.24 18.82
N ARG A 11 23.46 -13.11 18.10
CA ARG A 11 22.54 -11.99 18.35
C ARG A 11 21.26 -12.16 17.51
N LEU A 12 20.11 -11.93 18.12
CA LEU A 12 18.80 -12.01 17.46
C LEU A 12 18.18 -10.62 17.37
N PHE A 13 17.70 -10.24 16.19
CA PHE A 13 17.06 -8.95 15.97
C PHE A 13 15.62 -9.09 15.50
N GLY A 14 14.75 -8.21 16.00
CA GLY A 14 13.39 -8.03 15.50
C GLY A 14 13.25 -6.67 14.82
N GLU A 15 12.57 -6.62 13.69
CA GLU A 15 12.16 -5.38 13.03
C GLU A 15 10.67 -5.15 13.30
N PHE A 16 10.35 -3.99 13.87
CA PHE A 16 9.00 -3.57 14.15
C PHE A 16 8.57 -2.43 13.24
N SER A 17 7.37 -2.57 12.66
CA SER A 17 6.67 -1.49 11.97
C SER A 17 5.19 -1.57 12.33
N MET A 18 4.79 -0.80 13.33
CA MET A 18 3.52 -0.98 14.01
C MET A 18 2.65 0.29 13.96
N HIS A 19 1.34 0.11 13.91
CA HIS A 19 0.38 1.18 14.22
C HIS A 19 -0.88 0.60 14.88
N ARG A 20 -1.56 1.43 15.66
CA ARG A 20 -2.82 1.09 16.32
C ARG A 20 -3.87 2.13 15.96
N THR A 21 -5.08 1.70 15.64
CA THR A 21 -6.20 2.61 15.41
C THR A 21 -6.58 3.33 16.71
N CYS A 22 -6.64 4.66 16.67
CA CYS A 22 -7.11 5.50 17.75
C CYS A 22 -8.59 5.19 18.04
N PRO A 23 -8.98 4.93 19.30
CA PRO A 23 -10.36 4.57 19.63
C PRO A 23 -11.36 5.73 19.45
N LYS A 24 -10.89 6.97 19.36
CA LYS A 24 -11.73 8.18 19.28
C LYS A 24 -11.97 8.67 17.86
N CYS A 25 -10.92 8.78 17.06
CA CYS A 25 -10.99 9.33 15.70
C CYS A 25 -10.73 8.29 14.60
N GLU A 26 -10.52 7.02 14.98
CA GLU A 26 -10.25 5.90 14.07
C GLU A 26 -8.99 6.06 13.20
N PHE A 27 -8.15 7.05 13.49
CA PHE A 27 -6.91 7.29 12.78
C PHE A 27 -5.82 6.31 13.21
N GLY A 28 -4.97 5.86 12.28
CA GLY A 28 -3.83 5.00 12.60
C GLY A 28 -2.75 5.78 13.34
N VAL A 29 -2.44 5.39 14.57
CA VAL A 29 -1.37 6.00 15.38
C VAL A 29 -0.13 5.11 15.32
N PRO A 30 1.00 5.59 14.78
CA PRO A 30 2.21 4.78 14.69
C PRO A 30 2.82 4.47 16.06
N VAL A 31 3.35 3.24 16.19
CA VAL A 31 4.08 2.79 17.37
C VAL A 31 5.55 2.67 17.00
N ASN A 32 6.29 3.75 17.20
CA ASN A 32 7.68 3.89 16.76
C ASN A 32 8.71 3.53 17.84
N GLY A 33 8.30 2.97 18.97
CA GLY A 33 9.21 2.59 20.05
C GLY A 33 8.53 1.84 21.18
N PRO A 34 9.30 1.41 22.19
CA PRO A 34 8.81 0.64 23.33
C PRO A 34 8.15 1.57 24.35
N THR A 35 6.82 1.70 24.29
CA THR A 35 6.03 2.52 25.22
C THR A 35 4.72 1.83 25.54
N ASP A 36 4.12 2.12 26.69
CA ASP A 36 2.82 1.56 27.05
C ASP A 36 1.67 2.40 26.48
N GLU A 37 1.88 3.70 26.24
CA GLU A 37 0.85 4.65 25.80
C GLU A 37 1.39 5.65 24.78
N ILE A 38 0.58 6.00 23.79
CA ILE A 38 0.90 7.04 22.80
C ILE A 38 -0.28 7.98 22.58
N SER A 39 -0.02 9.29 22.46
CA SER A 39 -1.08 10.27 22.19
C SER A 39 -1.39 10.37 20.69
N CYS A 40 -2.65 10.19 20.28
CA CYS A 40 -3.04 10.30 18.88
C CYS A 40 -2.76 11.71 18.32
N ASP A 41 -1.90 11.82 17.30
CA ASP A 41 -1.49 13.13 16.74
C ASP A 41 -2.68 13.94 16.17
N ARG A 42 -3.77 13.26 15.80
CA ARG A 42 -4.96 13.89 15.22
C ARG A 42 -5.94 14.47 16.24
N CYS A 43 -6.10 13.82 17.40
CA CYS A 43 -7.16 14.17 18.37
C CYS A 43 -6.68 14.27 19.82
N GLY A 44 -5.41 14.02 20.08
CA GLY A 44 -4.78 14.05 21.40
C GLY A 44 -5.13 12.88 22.32
N GLU A 45 -6.04 11.98 21.90
CA GLU A 45 -6.46 10.85 22.74
C GLU A 45 -5.31 9.90 23.04
N THR A 46 -5.14 9.53 24.30
CA THR A 46 -4.16 8.51 24.70
C THR A 46 -4.59 7.14 24.20
N VAL A 47 -3.67 6.45 23.52
CA VAL A 47 -3.86 5.11 22.97
C VAL A 47 -2.91 4.17 23.69
N ASP A 48 -3.48 3.24 24.47
CA ASP A 48 -2.73 2.11 25.04
C ASP A 48 -2.15 1.27 23.89
N VAL A 49 -0.86 0.96 23.95
CA VAL A 49 -0.14 0.10 22.99
C VAL A 49 0.67 -1.00 23.67
N ALA A 50 0.60 -1.10 25.01
CA ALA A 50 1.38 -2.04 25.80
C ALA A 50 1.14 -3.49 25.36
N SER A 51 -0.14 -3.88 25.28
CA SER A 51 -0.51 -5.26 24.89
C SER A 51 -0.04 -5.61 23.48
N MET A 52 -0.05 -4.64 22.55
CA MET A 52 0.40 -4.85 21.18
C MET A 52 1.91 -5.12 21.12
N ILE A 53 2.69 -4.38 21.91
CA ILE A 53 4.15 -4.58 22.01
C ILE A 53 4.45 -5.90 22.72
N ASP A 54 3.74 -6.22 23.80
CA ASP A 54 3.91 -7.47 24.53
C ASP A 54 3.63 -8.67 23.63
N ASP A 55 2.53 -8.66 22.88
CA ASP A 55 2.18 -9.74 21.92
C ASP A 55 3.25 -9.86 20.81
N ALA A 56 3.68 -8.74 20.24
CA ALA A 56 4.70 -8.72 19.18
C ALA A 56 6.06 -9.26 19.66
N LEU A 57 6.46 -8.90 20.88
CA LEU A 57 7.66 -9.41 21.53
C LEU A 57 7.55 -10.92 21.78
N MET A 58 6.46 -11.36 22.41
CA MET A 58 6.25 -12.78 22.71
C MET A 58 6.31 -13.65 21.46
N GLU A 59 5.77 -13.17 20.34
CA GLU A 59 5.85 -13.90 19.08
C GLU A 59 7.27 -13.96 18.50
N LEU A 60 8.04 -12.86 18.56
CA LEU A 60 9.45 -12.90 18.17
C LEU A 60 10.25 -13.94 18.96
N ARG A 61 9.88 -14.17 20.23
CA ARG A 61 10.50 -15.16 21.10
C ARG A 61 10.04 -16.59 20.78
N ASP A 62 8.74 -16.78 20.61
CA ASP A 62 8.11 -18.10 20.54
C ASP A 62 8.15 -18.73 19.13
N ASP A 63 8.43 -17.98 18.06
CA ASP A 63 8.62 -18.51 16.68
C ASP A 63 10.08 -18.43 16.17
N PRO A 64 11.01 -19.22 16.75
CA PRO A 64 12.41 -19.17 16.39
C PRO A 64 12.80 -20.13 15.26
N GLN A 65 11.93 -20.87 14.55
CA GLN A 65 12.41 -21.76 13.46
C GLN A 65 11.43 -22.02 12.29
N GLY A 66 10.15 -21.64 12.32
CA GLY A 66 9.16 -22.19 11.37
C GLY A 66 8.98 -21.46 10.03
N GLU A 67 8.69 -20.15 10.05
CA GLU A 67 8.14 -19.45 8.87
C GLU A 67 8.88 -18.12 8.53
N ARG A 68 10.11 -18.02 9.01
CA ARG A 68 11.00 -16.84 9.21
C ARG A 68 11.37 -15.95 8.00
N ARG A 69 10.56 -15.85 6.95
CA ARG A 69 10.83 -14.91 5.82
C ARG A 69 9.62 -14.15 5.31
N SER A 70 8.42 -14.49 5.73
CA SER A 70 7.24 -13.71 5.40
C SER A 70 6.86 -12.91 6.64
N GLY A 71 7.10 -11.60 6.64
CA GLY A 71 6.71 -10.79 7.78
C GLY A 71 5.21 -10.91 8.00
N ARG A 72 4.83 -11.39 9.19
CA ARG A 72 3.44 -11.63 9.51
C ARG A 72 2.76 -10.28 9.76
N ARG A 73 1.64 -10.10 9.08
CA ARG A 73 0.76 -8.95 9.30
C ARG A 73 -0.28 -9.35 10.33
N TYR A 74 -0.18 -8.83 11.54
CA TYR A 74 -1.22 -9.01 12.55
C TYR A 74 -2.41 -8.16 12.18
N THR A 75 -3.57 -8.79 12.11
CA THR A 75 -4.86 -8.10 12.17
C THR A 75 -5.61 -8.68 13.35
N MET A 76 -5.34 -8.19 14.56
CA MET A 76 -6.07 -8.64 15.75
C MET A 76 -7.31 -7.78 15.93
N GLY A 77 -8.45 -8.33 15.52
CA GLY A 77 -9.77 -7.77 15.82
C GLY A 77 -10.40 -8.47 17.00
N ARG A 78 -10.21 -7.97 18.22
CA ARG A 78 -11.04 -8.39 19.36
C ARG A 78 -12.41 -7.70 19.17
N ASN A 79 -13.46 -8.48 18.91
CA ASN A 79 -14.86 -8.03 18.78
C ASN A 79 -15.22 -7.14 17.57
N GLY A 80 -14.51 -7.24 16.45
CA GLY A 80 -14.92 -6.61 15.18
C GLY A 80 -14.85 -5.08 15.13
N LYS A 81 -14.20 -4.43 16.11
CA LYS A 81 -14.14 -2.95 16.21
C LYS A 81 -12.77 -2.33 16.47
N LEU A 82 -11.69 -3.12 16.54
CA LEU A 82 -10.34 -2.57 16.68
C LEU A 82 -9.43 -3.26 15.67
N THR A 83 -8.84 -2.52 14.74
CA THR A 83 -7.88 -3.08 13.80
C THR A 83 -6.49 -2.71 14.30
N ILE A 84 -5.83 -3.65 15.00
CA ILE A 84 -4.39 -3.55 15.22
C ILE A 84 -3.73 -4.00 13.93
N SER A 85 -2.94 -3.14 13.29
CA SER A 85 -2.14 -3.53 12.11
C SER A 85 -0.65 -3.29 12.37
N GLY A 86 0.01 -4.36 12.79
CA GLY A 86 1.46 -4.42 12.95
C GLY A 86 2.09 -5.27 11.86
N PHE A 87 3.28 -4.87 11.43
CA PHE A 87 4.20 -5.76 10.74
C PHE A 87 5.37 -6.00 11.69
N VAL A 88 5.55 -7.26 12.05
CA VAL A 88 6.68 -7.72 12.86
C VAL A 88 7.43 -8.72 12.01
N GLU A 89 8.74 -8.53 11.86
CA GLU A 89 9.58 -9.45 11.13
C GLU A 89 10.81 -9.78 11.98
N LEU A 90 10.94 -11.05 12.37
CA LEU A 90 12.17 -11.54 12.99
C LEU A 90 13.23 -11.67 11.90
N ARG A 91 14.39 -11.02 12.10
CA ARG A 91 15.52 -11.12 11.17
C ARG A 91 16.78 -11.50 11.92
N GLU A 92 17.49 -12.49 11.38
CA GLU A 92 18.88 -12.76 11.80
C GLU A 92 19.86 -11.71 11.22
N GLU A 93 19.35 -10.83 10.35
CA GLU A 93 20.12 -9.76 9.75
C GLU A 93 20.28 -8.58 10.72
N MET A 94 21.45 -7.96 10.65
CA MET A 94 21.75 -6.77 11.45
C MET A 94 20.75 -5.65 11.11
N PRO A 95 20.37 -4.83 12.10
CA PRO A 95 19.67 -3.57 11.85
C PRO A 95 20.39 -2.79 10.74
N SER A 96 19.62 -2.25 9.79
CA SER A 96 20.16 -1.59 8.61
C SER A 96 19.69 -0.14 8.54
N CYS A 97 20.49 0.68 7.88
CA CYS A 97 20.22 2.10 7.74
C CYS A 97 18.91 2.34 6.96
N LEU A 98 17.94 3.09 7.50
CA LEU A 98 16.64 3.31 6.85
C LEU A 98 16.78 4.10 5.54
N GLU A 99 17.80 4.96 5.45
CA GLU A 99 18.07 5.80 4.27
C GLU A 99 18.84 5.08 3.16
N CYS A 100 19.84 4.24 3.50
CA CYS A 100 20.77 3.69 2.51
C CYS A 100 20.97 2.17 2.59
N SER A 101 20.23 1.51 3.49
CA SER A 101 20.20 0.06 3.72
C SER A 101 21.54 -0.58 4.12
N VAL A 102 22.53 0.20 4.53
CA VAL A 102 23.81 -0.33 5.03
C VAL A 102 23.65 -0.84 6.47
N PRO A 103 24.16 -2.04 6.81
CA PRO A 103 24.15 -2.56 8.19
C PRO A 103 24.73 -1.56 9.20
N LEU A 104 24.05 -1.41 10.33
CA LEU A 104 24.45 -0.50 11.39
C LEU A 104 25.59 -1.08 12.23
N THR A 105 26.37 -0.20 12.84
CA THR A 105 27.30 -0.61 13.90
C THR A 105 26.50 -0.96 15.14
N ILE A 106 26.72 -2.15 15.70
CA ILE A 106 25.96 -2.62 16.86
C ILE A 106 26.80 -2.40 18.12
N VAL A 107 26.17 -1.81 19.15
CA VAL A 107 26.75 -1.65 20.49
C VAL A 107 26.48 -2.85 21.37
N ASP A 108 27.19 -2.98 22.48
CA ASP A 108 26.83 -3.96 23.50
C ASP A 108 25.50 -3.56 24.16
N PRO A 109 24.64 -4.53 24.55
CA PRO A 109 23.38 -4.24 25.24
C PRO A 109 23.54 -3.38 26.49
N GLY A 110 22.57 -2.53 26.76
CA GLY A 110 22.57 -1.66 27.96
C GLY A 110 23.14 -0.26 27.72
N HIS A 111 23.67 0.01 26.53
CA HIS A 111 24.28 1.30 26.18
C HIS A 111 23.24 2.32 25.71
N ASP A 112 23.46 3.58 26.05
CA ASP A 112 22.66 4.71 25.57
C ASP A 112 23.54 5.62 24.72
N GLU A 113 23.48 5.46 23.40
CA GLU A 113 24.43 6.06 22.48
C GLU A 113 23.78 6.57 21.18
N LYS A 114 24.43 7.56 20.57
CA LYS A 114 24.11 8.02 19.21
C LYS A 114 25.03 7.37 18.19
N LEU A 115 24.46 6.53 17.34
CA LEU A 115 25.17 5.86 16.26
C LEU A 115 25.06 6.67 14.98
N HIS A 116 26.06 6.57 14.12
CA HIS A 116 26.04 7.24 12.81
C HIS A 116 26.23 6.20 11.73
N CYS A 117 25.42 6.27 10.68
CA CYS A 117 25.60 5.41 9.51
C CYS A 117 26.95 5.71 8.85
N SER A 118 27.76 4.69 8.66
CA SER A 118 29.09 4.81 8.05
C SER A 118 29.07 5.29 6.59
N LYS A 119 27.94 5.12 5.88
CA LYS A 119 27.79 5.52 4.46
C LYS A 119 27.13 6.88 4.29
N CYS A 120 25.97 7.11 4.89
CA CYS A 120 25.19 8.33 4.66
C CYS A 120 25.31 9.37 5.79
N GLY A 121 25.92 9.02 6.93
CA GLY A 121 26.08 9.92 8.07
C GLY A 121 24.82 10.14 8.92
N THR A 122 23.66 9.60 8.52
CA THR A 122 22.42 9.66 9.31
C THR A 122 22.68 9.22 10.75
N SER A 123 22.14 9.97 11.73
CA SER A 123 22.27 9.71 13.16
C SER A 123 21.09 8.89 13.68
N TRP A 124 21.37 8.00 14.62
CA TRP A 124 20.50 6.96 15.14
C TRP A 124 20.63 6.93 16.64
N GLU A 125 19.55 6.63 17.35
CA GLU A 125 19.59 6.47 18.80
C GLU A 125 19.49 4.98 19.15
N THR A 126 20.27 4.55 20.13
CA THR A 126 20.16 3.20 20.72
C THR A 126 20.14 3.32 22.23
N PHE A 127 19.29 2.54 22.88
CA PHE A 127 19.09 2.60 24.34
C PHE A 127 18.53 1.27 24.88
N PRO A 128 18.77 0.98 26.17
CA PRO A 128 18.16 -0.18 26.82
C PRO A 128 16.63 -0.05 26.89
N PRO A 129 15.88 -1.17 26.89
CA PRO A 129 14.44 -1.14 27.05
C PRO A 129 14.01 -0.41 28.33
N PRO A 130 12.85 0.27 28.31
CA PRO A 130 12.29 0.88 29.51
C PRO A 130 12.11 -0.15 30.63
N ALA A 131 12.40 0.23 31.87
CA ALA A 131 12.37 -0.68 33.02
C ALA A 131 11.05 -1.46 33.18
N PRO A 132 9.84 -0.89 32.96
CA PRO A 132 8.60 -1.65 33.02
C PRO A 132 8.56 -2.78 32.00
N LEU A 133 9.00 -2.52 30.77
CA LEU A 133 9.01 -3.49 29.68
C LEU A 133 10.10 -4.54 29.89
N LEU A 134 11.28 -4.16 30.38
CA LEU A 134 12.36 -5.10 30.73
C LEU A 134 11.94 -6.06 31.86
N LYS A 135 11.11 -5.59 32.81
CA LYS A 135 10.55 -6.45 33.86
C LYS A 135 9.59 -7.49 33.29
N ARG A 136 8.80 -7.15 32.26
CA ARG A 136 7.88 -8.08 31.57
C ARG A 136 8.62 -9.01 30.62
N HIS A 137 9.66 -8.51 29.95
CA HIS A 137 10.45 -9.21 28.94
C HIS A 137 11.95 -9.10 29.23
N PRO A 138 12.49 -9.89 30.19
CA PRO A 138 13.91 -9.80 30.58
C PRO A 138 14.92 -10.14 29.48
N TRP A 139 14.43 -10.74 28.39
CA TRP A 139 15.20 -11.11 27.21
C TRP A 139 15.19 -10.02 26.14
N PHE A 140 14.47 -8.91 26.32
CA PHE A 140 14.61 -7.72 25.48
C PHE A 140 15.85 -6.94 25.93
N LEU A 141 16.84 -6.78 25.06
CA LEU A 141 18.17 -6.30 25.43
C LEU A 141 18.46 -4.86 25.02
N GLN A 142 18.07 -4.45 23.81
CA GLN A 142 18.47 -3.16 23.25
C GLN A 142 17.48 -2.68 22.17
N CYS A 143 17.22 -1.37 22.10
CA CYS A 143 16.44 -0.73 21.04
C CYS A 143 17.35 -0.01 20.05
N TYR A 144 16.99 0.01 18.76
CA TYR A 144 17.68 0.80 17.73
C TYR A 144 16.67 1.60 16.90
N ASP A 145 16.94 2.90 16.75
CA ASP A 145 16.09 3.90 16.05
C ASP A 145 14.64 3.94 16.54
N ALA A 146 14.41 3.52 17.79
CA ALA A 146 13.13 3.61 18.45
C ALA A 146 12.91 5.02 19.03
N GLU A 147 11.65 5.47 19.08
CA GLU A 147 11.29 6.65 19.86
C GLU A 147 11.36 6.33 21.35
N ARG A 148 12.09 7.16 22.11
CA ARG A 148 12.25 6.97 23.54
C ARG A 148 11.02 7.48 24.30
N PRO A 149 10.46 6.70 25.24
CA PRO A 149 9.48 7.24 26.17
C PRO A 149 10.11 8.24 27.13
N ASP A 150 9.35 9.24 27.54
CA ASP A 150 9.68 10.17 28.62
C ASP A 150 9.66 9.47 29.98
N LYS A 151 9.82 10.26 31.06
CA LYS A 151 9.87 9.73 32.43
C LYS A 151 8.53 9.15 32.87
N GLU A 152 7.44 9.66 32.33
CA GLU A 152 6.09 9.17 32.52
C GLU A 152 5.80 7.91 31.69
N GLY A 153 6.72 7.47 30.84
CA GLY A 153 6.57 6.30 29.98
C GLY A 153 5.85 6.61 28.67
N GLN A 154 5.51 7.87 28.41
CA GLN A 154 4.82 8.32 27.20
C GLN A 154 5.85 8.73 26.15
N VAL A 155 5.60 8.42 24.88
CA VAL A 155 6.41 9.03 23.83
C VAL A 155 5.89 10.45 23.63
N ALA A 156 6.66 11.43 24.10
CA ALA A 156 6.37 12.83 23.82
C ALA A 156 6.15 12.99 22.31
N ALA A 157 5.00 13.55 21.93
CA ALA A 157 4.81 13.99 20.55
C ALA A 157 6.02 14.84 20.18
N ARG A 158 6.68 14.56 19.05
CA ARG A 158 7.82 15.37 18.62
C ARG A 158 7.34 16.81 18.52
N SER A 159 7.65 17.63 19.52
CA SER A 159 7.44 19.06 19.44
C SER A 159 8.41 19.58 18.38
N HIS A 160 7.97 19.67 17.14
CA HIS A 160 8.73 20.41 16.14
C HIS A 160 8.78 21.87 16.59
N ARG A 161 9.99 22.45 16.54
CA ARG A 161 10.31 23.88 16.71
C ARG A 161 9.23 24.66 17.48
N GLY A 162 9.22 24.50 18.80
CA GLY A 162 8.24 25.17 19.66
C GLY A 162 8.14 26.66 19.33
N GLY A 163 6.93 27.09 18.98
CA GLY A 163 6.61 28.50 18.73
C GLY A 163 6.27 28.90 17.29
N GLU A 164 6.19 27.97 16.33
CA GLU A 164 5.65 28.31 15.01
C GLU A 164 4.14 28.63 15.11
N VAL A 165 3.79 29.86 14.73
CA VAL A 165 2.42 30.38 14.70
C VAL A 165 1.96 30.37 13.25
N ILE A 166 0.84 29.71 12.96
CA ILE A 166 0.17 29.80 11.66
C ILE A 166 -0.91 30.89 11.74
N LEU A 167 -1.02 31.68 10.67
CA LEU A 167 -2.16 32.58 10.47
C LEU A 167 -3.30 31.86 9.76
N LEU A 168 -4.48 31.86 10.37
CA LEU A 168 -5.74 31.40 9.79
C LEU A 168 -6.72 32.56 9.63
N GLY A 169 -7.53 32.55 8.57
CA GLY A 169 -8.70 33.42 8.48
C GLY A 169 -9.89 32.81 9.21
N CYS A 170 -10.61 33.59 10.03
CA CYS A 170 -11.86 33.13 10.62
C CYS A 170 -12.86 32.80 9.51
N PRO A 171 -13.45 31.59 9.47
CA PRO A 171 -14.38 31.20 8.40
C PRO A 171 -15.68 32.01 8.41
N ASN A 172 -16.03 32.68 9.52
CA ASN A 172 -17.25 33.49 9.61
C ASN A 172 -17.01 34.97 9.29
N CYS A 173 -16.01 35.60 9.93
CA CYS A 173 -15.80 37.05 9.80
C CYS A 173 -14.52 37.46 9.05
N GLY A 174 -13.71 36.50 8.61
CA GLY A 174 -12.45 36.76 7.89
C GLY A 174 -11.30 37.31 8.73
N ALA A 175 -11.48 37.50 10.05
CA ALA A 175 -10.43 38.03 10.91
C ALA A 175 -9.23 37.08 11.01
N THR A 176 -8.02 37.63 11.01
CA THR A 176 -6.78 36.85 11.19
C THR A 176 -6.69 36.30 12.61
N LEU A 177 -6.38 35.01 12.71
CA LEU A 177 -6.25 34.26 13.94
C LEU A 177 -4.84 33.66 14.00
N GLU A 178 -4.16 33.89 15.12
CA GLU A 178 -2.85 33.30 15.40
C GLU A 178 -3.07 31.98 16.14
N VAL A 179 -2.64 30.88 15.52
CA VAL A 179 -2.79 29.52 16.08
C VAL A 179 -1.42 28.90 16.26
N ASN A 180 -1.20 28.25 17.40
CA ASN A 180 0.06 27.59 17.76
C ASN A 180 -0.15 26.12 18.15
N ASP A 181 0.97 25.42 18.37
CA ASP A 181 1.09 24.01 18.76
C ASP A 181 0.58 23.68 20.18
N LYS A 182 0.29 24.69 21.00
CA LYS A 182 -0.21 24.50 22.38
C LYS A 182 -1.72 24.68 22.50
N GLY A 183 -2.35 25.25 21.48
CA GLY A 183 -3.79 25.53 21.47
C GLY A 183 -4.63 24.27 21.24
N PRO A 184 -5.86 24.20 21.78
CA PRO A 184 -6.79 23.14 21.43
C PRO A 184 -7.18 23.23 19.94
N ARG A 185 -7.54 22.08 19.36
CA ARG A 185 -8.00 22.02 17.96
C ARG A 185 -9.27 22.84 17.69
N ASP A 186 -10.13 22.93 18.69
CA ASP A 186 -11.34 23.76 18.70
C ASP A 186 -10.96 25.17 19.17
N HIS A 187 -10.94 26.11 18.24
CA HIS A 187 -10.50 27.48 18.47
C HIS A 187 -11.66 28.45 18.33
N GLY A 188 -11.76 29.42 19.24
CA GLY A 188 -12.72 30.53 19.15
C GLY A 188 -12.13 31.71 18.38
N CYS A 189 -12.93 32.38 17.54
CA CYS A 189 -12.55 33.67 16.98
C CYS A 189 -12.66 34.76 18.06
N ALA A 190 -11.59 35.50 18.32
CA ALA A 190 -11.60 36.59 19.31
C ALA A 190 -12.50 37.79 18.91
N TYR A 191 -12.93 37.85 17.64
CA TYR A 191 -13.70 38.98 17.09
C TYR A 191 -15.19 38.69 16.97
N CYS A 192 -15.57 37.53 16.46
CA CYS A 192 -16.98 37.16 16.25
C CYS A 192 -17.45 35.98 17.14
N GLU A 193 -16.59 35.52 18.05
CA GLU A 193 -16.84 34.43 19.01
C GLU A 193 -17.20 33.07 18.39
N THR A 194 -17.18 32.98 17.06
CA THR A 194 -17.46 31.73 16.35
C THR A 194 -16.37 30.72 16.65
N ARG A 195 -16.79 29.54 17.12
CA ARG A 195 -15.92 28.39 17.31
C ARG A 195 -15.77 27.64 16.00
N PHE A 196 -14.55 27.24 15.68
CA PHE A 196 -14.26 26.44 14.50
C PHE A 196 -13.15 25.45 14.83
N LEU A 197 -13.12 24.35 14.09
CA LEU A 197 -12.03 23.39 14.15
C LEU A 197 -10.92 23.85 13.21
N ILE A 198 -9.69 23.85 13.70
CA ILE A 198 -8.51 24.08 12.86
C ILE A 198 -8.53 23.04 11.72
N PRO A 199 -8.43 23.46 10.45
CA PRO A 199 -8.41 22.55 9.31
C PRO A 199 -7.31 21.49 9.46
N ASP A 200 -7.56 20.25 9.01
CA ASP A 200 -6.64 19.11 9.21
C ASP A 200 -5.20 19.48 8.79
N ALA A 201 -4.99 20.06 7.61
CA ALA A 201 -3.63 20.40 7.16
C ALA A 201 -2.94 21.51 8.00
N ALA A 202 -3.68 22.47 8.54
CA ALA A 202 -3.11 23.46 9.47
C ALA A 202 -2.77 22.79 10.82
N TRP A 203 -3.67 21.90 11.27
CA TRP A 203 -3.46 21.14 12.49
C TRP A 203 -2.25 20.21 12.38
N GLU A 204 -2.12 19.49 11.26
CA GLU A 204 -1.00 18.60 10.95
C GLU A 204 0.31 19.35 10.79
N TYR A 205 0.30 20.62 10.38
CA TYR A 205 1.53 21.43 10.39
C TYR A 205 1.95 21.80 11.80
N LEU A 206 1.00 22.24 12.64
CA LEU A 206 1.26 22.54 14.05
C LEU A 206 1.58 21.27 14.86
N HIS A 207 1.03 20.13 14.45
CA HIS A 207 1.11 18.83 15.09
C HIS A 207 1.47 17.78 14.03
N PRO A 208 2.73 17.77 13.55
CA PRO A 208 3.18 16.85 12.51
C PRO A 208 2.83 15.42 12.90
N VAL A 209 1.98 14.80 12.07
CA VAL A 209 1.58 13.40 12.23
C VAL A 209 2.86 12.58 12.27
N ARG A 210 3.02 11.77 13.32
CA ARG A 210 4.14 10.86 13.40
C ARG A 210 4.07 9.96 12.17
N ARG A 211 5.19 9.85 11.48
CA ARG A 211 5.31 8.88 10.39
C ARG A 211 5.57 7.52 10.99
N LYS A 212 4.98 6.50 10.39
CA LYS A 212 5.28 5.12 10.76
C LYS A 212 6.73 4.82 10.42
N ARG A 213 7.55 4.61 11.45
CA ARG A 213 8.97 4.28 11.28
C ARG A 213 9.22 2.84 11.66
N ARG A 214 10.25 2.31 11.05
CA ARG A 214 10.80 1.01 11.44
C ARG A 214 11.75 1.24 12.59
N TRP A 215 11.72 0.35 13.56
CA TRP A 215 12.67 0.32 14.66
C TRP A 215 13.04 -1.12 14.96
N PHE A 216 14.20 -1.33 15.56
CA PHE A 216 14.74 -2.66 15.79
C PHE A 216 14.89 -2.94 17.27
N VAL A 217 14.76 -4.22 17.62
CA VAL A 217 15.03 -4.74 18.95
C VAL A 217 16.09 -5.81 18.87
N GLU A 218 16.98 -5.83 19.85
CA GLU A 218 17.84 -6.98 20.10
C GLU A 218 17.26 -7.81 21.23
N LEU A 219 17.27 -9.13 21.01
CA LEU A 219 16.77 -10.11 21.94
C LEU A 219 17.92 -11.00 22.40
N SER A 220 17.88 -11.35 23.69
CA SER A 220 18.76 -12.36 24.25
C SER A 220 18.38 -13.72 23.67
N PRO A 221 19.34 -14.49 23.14
CA PRO A 221 19.10 -15.91 22.92
C PRO A 221 18.86 -16.53 24.31
N SER A 222 17.61 -16.81 24.66
CA SER A 222 17.30 -17.50 25.92
C SER A 222 18.19 -18.76 26.05
N ALA A 223 18.61 -19.12 27.27
CA ALA A 223 19.33 -20.38 27.51
C ALA A 223 18.48 -21.61 27.13
N GLU A 224 17.15 -21.44 27.08
CA GLU A 224 16.17 -22.43 26.60
C GLU A 224 15.87 -22.27 25.10
N HIS A 225 16.49 -21.28 24.43
CA HIS A 225 16.29 -21.01 23.02
C HIS A 225 17.03 -22.05 22.16
N PRO A 226 16.36 -22.74 21.22
CA PRO A 226 16.98 -23.78 20.38
C PRO A 226 18.10 -23.26 19.45
N ALA A 227 18.36 -21.95 19.43
CA ALA A 227 19.42 -21.32 18.63
C ALA A 227 20.85 -21.56 19.19
N LEU A 228 20.98 -22.03 20.44
CA LEU A 228 22.26 -22.49 21.00
C LEU A 228 22.57 -23.97 20.68
N GLY A 229 21.64 -24.69 20.05
CA GLY A 229 21.95 -25.94 19.35
C GLY A 229 22.66 -25.65 18.02
N PRO A 230 23.45 -26.59 17.46
CA PRO A 230 24.01 -26.42 16.12
C PRO A 230 22.86 -26.10 15.15
N LEU A 231 23.00 -25.01 14.39
CA LEU A 231 22.02 -24.60 13.37
C LEU A 231 21.57 -25.84 12.58
N PRO A 232 20.25 -26.09 12.45
CA PRO A 232 19.74 -27.19 11.65
C PRO A 232 20.40 -27.16 10.27
N ARG A 233 20.75 -28.34 9.76
CA ARG A 233 21.55 -28.50 8.53
C ARG A 233 21.03 -27.65 7.35
N GLY A 234 19.71 -27.50 7.24
CA GLY A 234 19.07 -26.65 6.22
C GLY A 234 19.40 -25.16 6.32
N VAL A 235 19.61 -24.60 7.51
CA VAL A 235 19.98 -23.17 7.67
C VAL A 235 21.44 -22.94 7.26
N ARG A 236 22.32 -23.92 7.51
CA ARG A 236 23.72 -23.86 7.02
C ARG A 236 23.80 -23.92 5.50
N GLU A 237 22.95 -24.72 4.87
CA GLU A 237 22.87 -24.84 3.41
C GLU A 237 22.27 -23.57 2.77
N ILE A 238 21.28 -22.94 3.41
CA ILE A 238 20.67 -21.68 2.94
C ILE A 238 21.57 -20.45 3.18
N ALA A 239 22.32 -20.40 4.28
CA ALA A 239 23.31 -19.34 4.51
C ALA A 239 24.49 -19.45 3.53
N ALA A 240 24.85 -20.68 3.11
CA ALA A 240 25.84 -20.93 2.07
C ALA A 240 25.34 -20.59 0.65
N SER A 241 24.02 -20.60 0.39
CA SER A 241 23.45 -20.25 -0.93
C SER A 241 23.29 -18.74 -1.17
N ARG A 242 23.50 -17.89 -0.16
CA ARG A 242 23.31 -16.43 -0.26
C ARG A 242 24.35 -15.67 -1.09
N SER A 243 25.37 -16.35 -1.62
CA SER A 243 26.28 -15.77 -2.62
C SER A 243 25.92 -16.10 -4.07
N GLU A 244 24.79 -16.77 -4.35
CA GLU A 244 24.46 -17.18 -5.71
C GLU A 244 23.69 -16.10 -6.50
N SER A 245 24.25 -15.77 -7.65
CA SER A 245 23.60 -15.13 -8.80
C SER A 245 22.20 -15.72 -9.03
N MET A 246 21.17 -14.87 -9.22
CA MET A 246 19.77 -15.20 -9.57
C MET A 246 19.41 -16.69 -9.41
N SER A 247 18.64 -17.08 -8.39
CA SER A 247 18.21 -18.47 -8.18
C SER A 247 17.77 -19.13 -9.49
N ASP A 248 18.16 -20.38 -9.70
CA ASP A 248 17.87 -21.10 -10.95
C ASP A 248 16.37 -21.10 -11.27
N GLU A 249 15.50 -21.08 -10.25
CA GLU A 249 14.05 -20.90 -10.37
C GLU A 249 13.64 -19.56 -11.00
N ARG A 250 14.29 -18.45 -10.61
CA ARG A 250 14.02 -17.13 -11.22
C ARG A 250 14.55 -17.06 -12.64
N ARG A 251 15.69 -17.71 -12.92
CA ARG A 251 16.23 -17.85 -14.29
C ARG A 251 15.29 -18.67 -15.17
N GLU A 252 14.78 -19.78 -14.66
CA GLU A 252 13.82 -20.63 -15.36
C GLU A 252 12.51 -19.88 -15.65
N LEU A 253 11.99 -19.10 -14.70
CA LEU A 253 10.80 -18.27 -14.92
C LEU A 253 11.04 -17.21 -16.02
N ILE A 254 12.17 -16.51 -15.99
CA ILE A 254 12.51 -15.53 -17.04
C ILE A 254 12.62 -16.22 -18.39
N ASN A 255 13.25 -17.40 -18.44
CA ASN A 255 13.37 -18.19 -19.66
C ASN A 255 12.01 -18.69 -20.17
N GLN A 256 11.11 -19.12 -19.28
CA GLN A 256 9.77 -19.56 -19.63
C GLN A 256 8.89 -18.40 -20.10
N LYS A 257 8.90 -17.25 -19.41
CA LYS A 257 8.23 -16.03 -19.89
C LYS A 257 8.75 -15.63 -21.27
N ALA A 258 10.06 -15.67 -21.46
CA ALA A 258 10.67 -15.38 -22.75
C ALA A 258 10.30 -16.42 -23.82
N TRP A 259 10.17 -17.70 -23.46
CA TRP A 259 9.71 -18.76 -24.35
C TRP A 259 8.26 -18.56 -24.77
N ILE A 260 7.35 -18.31 -23.82
CA ILE A 260 5.93 -18.01 -24.11
C ILE A 260 5.84 -16.79 -25.02
N LYS A 261 6.55 -15.70 -24.72
CA LYS A 261 6.58 -14.49 -25.57
C LYS A 261 7.12 -14.76 -26.98
N ARG A 262 8.16 -15.59 -27.13
CA ARG A 262 8.70 -15.95 -28.45
C ARG A 262 7.73 -16.84 -29.24
N HIS A 263 7.11 -17.82 -28.60
CA HIS A 263 6.15 -18.72 -29.23
C HIS A 263 4.91 -17.95 -29.70
N ALA A 264 4.39 -17.08 -28.82
CA ALA A 264 3.33 -16.12 -29.10
C ALA A 264 3.61 -15.22 -30.31
N ALA A 265 4.81 -14.65 -30.36
CA ALA A 265 5.24 -13.79 -31.45
C ALA A 265 5.38 -14.57 -32.76
N ALA A 266 5.94 -15.79 -32.72
CA ALA A 266 6.10 -16.66 -33.88
C ALA A 266 4.73 -17.06 -34.48
N GLU A 267 3.78 -17.51 -33.66
CA GLU A 267 2.43 -17.85 -34.12
C GLU A 267 1.67 -16.63 -34.67
N SER A 268 1.87 -15.46 -34.06
CA SER A 268 1.25 -14.22 -34.54
C SER A 268 1.83 -13.78 -35.89
N ALA A 269 3.14 -13.94 -36.09
CA ALA A 269 3.79 -13.67 -37.37
C ALA A 269 3.28 -14.60 -38.48
N ASP A 270 3.12 -15.90 -38.19
CA ASP A 270 2.65 -16.90 -39.15
C ASP A 270 1.17 -16.70 -39.53
N LYS A 271 0.31 -16.36 -38.56
CA LYS A 271 -1.10 -16.01 -38.80
C LYS A 271 -1.29 -14.66 -39.49
N SER A 272 -0.37 -13.70 -39.33
CA SER A 272 -0.47 -12.39 -40.00
C SER A 272 -0.46 -12.47 -41.53
N LEU A 273 0.06 -13.58 -42.09
CA LEU A 273 0.13 -13.82 -43.52
C LEU A 273 -1.16 -14.40 -44.13
N THR A 274 -2.12 -14.87 -43.33
CA THR A 274 -3.28 -15.63 -43.81
C THR A 274 -4.65 -15.07 -43.44
N VAL A 275 -4.75 -14.02 -42.61
CA VAL A 275 -6.04 -13.46 -42.20
C VAL A 275 -6.53 -12.42 -43.21
N ALA A 276 -7.36 -12.86 -44.15
CA ALA A 276 -8.25 -11.97 -44.89
C ALA A 276 -9.23 -11.31 -43.90
N THR A 277 -9.26 -9.98 -43.90
CA THR A 277 -10.13 -9.16 -43.06
C THR A 277 -11.59 -9.54 -43.27
N SER A 278 -12.20 -10.19 -42.27
CA SER A 278 -13.65 -10.36 -42.22
C SER A 278 -14.29 -8.97 -42.13
N PRO A 279 -15.29 -8.64 -42.99
CA PRO A 279 -15.91 -7.32 -43.04
C PRO A 279 -16.73 -6.97 -41.78
N ASP A 280 -16.98 -7.93 -40.88
CA ASP A 280 -17.76 -7.70 -39.65
C ASP A 280 -16.92 -7.18 -38.46
N GLY A 281 -15.63 -6.91 -38.67
CA GLY A 281 -14.89 -5.83 -37.99
C GLY A 281 -14.62 -5.92 -36.48
N VAL A 282 -15.06 -6.96 -35.77
CA VAL A 282 -14.74 -7.19 -34.36
C VAL A 282 -13.72 -8.32 -34.26
N SER A 283 -12.51 -8.01 -33.82
CA SER A 283 -11.50 -9.04 -33.58
C SER A 283 -11.90 -9.81 -32.31
N GLU A 284 -12.30 -11.08 -32.43
CA GLU A 284 -12.62 -11.97 -31.28
C GLU A 284 -11.46 -12.12 -30.26
N ASP A 285 -10.31 -11.52 -30.54
CA ASP A 285 -9.05 -11.75 -29.82
C ASP A 285 -8.70 -10.65 -28.82
N VAL A 286 -9.54 -9.64 -28.66
CA VAL A 286 -9.29 -8.52 -27.75
C VAL A 286 -10.20 -8.62 -26.53
N VAL A 287 -9.60 -8.56 -25.34
CA VAL A 287 -10.34 -8.48 -24.08
C VAL A 287 -10.25 -7.06 -23.56
N LEU A 288 -11.41 -6.47 -23.30
CA LEU A 288 -11.52 -5.14 -22.71
C LEU A 288 -11.73 -5.28 -21.21
N ALA A 289 -10.80 -4.79 -20.42
CA ALA A 289 -10.88 -4.79 -18.98
C ALA A 289 -11.02 -3.35 -18.45
N ARG A 290 -11.94 -3.17 -17.52
CA ARG A 290 -12.20 -1.94 -16.80
C ARG A 290 -11.63 -2.05 -15.39
N PHE A 291 -10.84 -1.05 -15.01
CA PHE A 291 -10.22 -0.96 -13.69
C PHE A 291 -10.67 0.32 -12.98
N ARG A 292 -10.89 0.20 -11.68
CA ARG A 292 -11.04 1.31 -10.74
C ARG A 292 -10.25 0.94 -9.50
N ILE A 293 -9.13 1.63 -9.29
CA ILE A 293 -8.19 1.31 -8.22
C ILE A 293 -8.03 2.53 -7.32
N VAL A 294 -8.19 2.31 -6.02
CA VAL A 294 -7.89 3.25 -4.96
C VAL A 294 -6.93 2.55 -4.02
N VAL A 295 -5.78 3.16 -3.75
CA VAL A 295 -4.85 2.65 -2.73
C VAL A 295 -4.89 3.53 -1.49
N ARG A 296 -4.47 3.03 -0.34
CA ARG A 296 -4.24 3.86 0.84
C ARG A 296 -2.79 4.31 0.91
N CYS A 297 -2.59 5.60 1.16
CA CYS A 297 -1.27 6.15 1.40
C CYS A 297 -0.65 5.48 2.64
N MET A 298 0.56 4.94 2.50
CA MET A 298 1.25 4.26 3.59
C MET A 298 1.68 5.20 4.73
N GLU A 299 1.77 6.50 4.45
CA GLU A 299 2.17 7.54 5.42
C GLU A 299 0.98 8.07 6.22
N CYS A 300 -0.10 8.51 5.55
CA CYS A 300 -1.23 9.19 6.20
C CYS A 300 -2.55 8.39 6.18
N GLY A 301 -2.60 7.23 5.53
CA GLY A 301 -3.79 6.41 5.40
C GLY A 301 -4.86 6.92 4.42
N SER A 302 -4.70 8.14 3.87
CA SER A 302 -5.64 8.74 2.91
C SER A 302 -5.78 7.90 1.65
N GLU A 303 -6.97 7.92 1.05
CA GLU A 303 -7.24 7.26 -0.22
C GLU A 303 -6.57 8.02 -1.39
N VAL A 304 -5.84 7.28 -2.22
CA VAL A 304 -5.10 7.78 -3.37
C VAL A 304 -5.61 7.04 -4.61
N PRO A 305 -6.26 7.74 -5.55
CA PRO A 305 -6.69 7.13 -6.80
C PRO A 305 -5.50 6.67 -7.64
N VAL A 306 -5.63 5.50 -8.24
CA VAL A 306 -4.70 4.97 -9.24
C VAL A 306 -5.45 4.87 -10.56
N ASN A 307 -5.30 5.91 -11.39
CA ASN A 307 -6.08 6.13 -12.61
C ASN A 307 -5.39 5.61 -13.88
N GLY A 308 -4.50 4.63 -13.75
CA GLY A 308 -3.77 4.02 -14.87
C GLY A 308 -2.66 3.08 -14.38
N PRO A 309 -1.96 2.39 -15.30
CA PRO A 309 -0.81 1.56 -14.95
C PRO A 309 0.42 2.44 -14.72
N VAL A 310 0.54 2.98 -13.51
CA VAL A 310 1.70 3.78 -13.07
C VAL A 310 2.54 3.00 -12.06
N GLN A 311 3.85 3.26 -11.95
CA GLN A 311 4.65 2.64 -10.88
C GLN A 311 4.41 3.29 -9.53
N GLN A 312 4.15 4.60 -9.53
CA GLN A 312 3.99 5.39 -8.33
C GLN A 312 2.81 6.36 -8.43
N VAL A 313 2.19 6.63 -7.28
CA VAL A 313 1.20 7.70 -7.12
C VAL A 313 1.60 8.63 -5.99
N THR A 314 1.28 9.90 -6.13
CA THR A 314 1.48 10.91 -5.07
C THR A 314 0.20 11.11 -4.29
N CYS A 315 0.27 11.02 -2.96
CA CYS A 315 -0.86 11.31 -2.11
C CYS A 315 -1.20 12.81 -2.17
N GLY A 316 -2.44 13.16 -2.53
CA GLY A 316 -2.88 14.56 -2.58
C GLY A 316 -3.01 15.25 -1.21
N VAL A 317 -2.87 14.52 -0.11
CA VAL A 317 -2.96 15.05 1.26
C VAL A 317 -1.57 15.33 1.83
N CYS A 318 -0.69 14.33 1.86
CA CYS A 318 0.64 14.43 2.50
C CYS A 318 1.82 14.49 1.51
N SER A 319 1.55 14.48 0.20
CA SER A 319 2.54 14.46 -0.89
C SER A 319 3.50 13.26 -0.89
N ALA A 320 3.28 12.25 -0.04
CA ALA A 320 4.09 11.04 -0.06
C ALA A 320 3.89 10.23 -1.34
N HIS A 321 4.98 9.70 -1.87
CA HIS A 321 4.95 8.79 -3.02
C HIS A 321 4.70 7.36 -2.55
N THR A 322 3.71 6.71 -3.15
CA THR A 322 3.38 5.30 -2.90
C THR A 322 3.67 4.47 -4.14
N GLN A 323 4.53 3.46 -4.00
CA GLN A 323 4.80 2.49 -5.06
C GLN A 323 3.61 1.56 -5.24
N VAL A 324 3.03 1.53 -6.44
CA VAL A 324 1.84 0.75 -6.79
C VAL A 324 2.07 -0.21 -7.96
N ALA A 325 3.24 -0.18 -8.62
CA ALA A 325 3.56 -1.01 -9.79
C ALA A 325 3.18 -2.49 -9.59
N ARG A 326 3.73 -3.10 -8.52
CA ARG A 326 3.50 -4.51 -8.20
C ARG A 326 2.04 -4.79 -7.84
N PHE A 327 1.38 -3.87 -7.14
CA PHE A 327 -0.02 -4.02 -6.76
C PHE A 327 -0.93 -4.01 -8.00
N VAL A 328 -0.75 -3.03 -8.89
CA VAL A 328 -1.50 -2.90 -10.14
C VAL A 328 -1.20 -4.09 -11.07
N GLY A 329 0.08 -4.44 -11.23
CA GLY A 329 0.51 -5.60 -12.02
C GLY A 329 -0.11 -6.90 -11.54
N ASN A 330 -0.16 -7.15 -10.23
CA ASN A 330 -0.83 -8.32 -9.66
C ASN A 330 -2.30 -8.40 -10.09
N TRP A 331 -3.06 -7.31 -9.98
CA TRP A 331 -4.48 -7.27 -10.36
C TRP A 331 -4.71 -7.49 -11.85
N ILE A 332 -3.83 -6.94 -12.71
CA ILE A 332 -3.93 -7.16 -14.15
C ILE A 332 -3.61 -8.62 -14.47
N ARG A 333 -2.59 -9.22 -13.84
CA ARG A 333 -2.28 -10.66 -14.00
C ARG A 333 -3.41 -11.55 -13.50
N GLU A 334 -4.00 -11.25 -12.35
CA GLU A 334 -5.14 -12.00 -11.82
C GLU A 334 -6.33 -11.95 -12.77
N LEU A 335 -6.59 -10.79 -13.38
CA LEU A 335 -7.62 -10.66 -14.41
C LEU A 335 -7.24 -11.44 -15.67
N GLU A 336 -6.00 -11.34 -16.16
CA GLU A 336 -5.53 -12.09 -17.35
C GLU A 336 -5.70 -13.60 -17.16
N TYR A 337 -5.16 -14.16 -16.07
CA TYR A 337 -5.25 -15.60 -15.80
C TYR A 337 -6.66 -16.05 -15.41
N GLY A 338 -7.33 -15.30 -14.54
CA GLY A 338 -8.68 -15.63 -14.08
C GLY A 338 -9.69 -15.58 -15.21
N TYR A 339 -9.57 -14.61 -16.12
CA TYR A 339 -10.42 -14.53 -17.31
C TYR A 339 -10.19 -15.70 -18.26
N CYS A 340 -8.94 -16.02 -18.56
CA CYS A 340 -8.63 -17.07 -19.53
C CYS A 340 -8.98 -18.47 -19.00
N ALA A 341 -9.03 -18.67 -17.69
CA ALA A 341 -9.46 -19.92 -17.07
C ALA A 341 -10.99 -20.15 -17.08
N LEU A 342 -11.80 -19.12 -17.35
CA LEU A 342 -13.27 -19.22 -17.31
C LEU A 342 -13.88 -19.54 -18.69
N PRO A 343 -14.96 -20.36 -18.73
CA PRO A 343 -15.75 -20.57 -19.94
C PRO A 343 -16.24 -19.24 -20.52
N ARG A 344 -16.33 -19.12 -21.85
CA ARG A 344 -16.76 -17.86 -22.52
C ARG A 344 -18.05 -17.27 -21.96
N SER A 345 -19.00 -18.10 -21.53
CA SER A 345 -20.27 -17.68 -20.92
C SER A 345 -20.15 -17.07 -19.53
N GLU A 346 -19.06 -17.35 -18.80
CA GLU A 346 -18.85 -16.94 -17.40
C GLU A 346 -17.83 -15.81 -17.25
N ARG A 347 -17.26 -15.35 -18.36
CA ARG A 347 -16.20 -14.34 -18.47
C ARG A 347 -16.59 -12.93 -18.01
N ARG A 348 -17.86 -12.68 -17.65
CA ARG A 348 -18.31 -11.43 -17.03
C ARG A 348 -18.01 -11.42 -15.52
N THR A 349 -16.75 -11.57 -15.17
CA THR A 349 -16.31 -11.63 -13.77
C THR A 349 -15.94 -10.24 -13.30
N VAL A 350 -16.51 -9.83 -12.17
CA VAL A 350 -16.01 -8.70 -11.39
C VAL A 350 -15.04 -9.28 -10.38
N VAL A 351 -13.76 -8.97 -10.53
CA VAL A 351 -12.73 -9.32 -9.55
C VAL A 351 -12.40 -8.06 -8.77
N GLY A 352 -12.51 -8.12 -7.44
CA GLY A 352 -12.29 -6.94 -6.64
C GLY A 352 -12.57 -7.17 -5.17
N GLY A 353 -12.09 -6.25 -4.36
CA GLY A 353 -12.25 -6.29 -2.93
C GLY A 353 -11.83 -4.98 -2.29
N ARG A 354 -12.43 -4.68 -1.15
CA ARG A 354 -11.95 -3.61 -0.26
C ARG A 354 -11.03 -4.24 0.77
N GLY A 355 -9.74 -3.99 0.64
CA GLY A 355 -8.71 -4.43 1.57
C GLY A 355 -8.13 -3.28 2.37
N LEU A 356 -7.20 -3.59 3.29
CA LEU A 356 -6.45 -2.59 4.04
C LEU A 356 -5.64 -1.64 3.15
N ASN A 357 -5.28 -2.12 1.96
CA ASN A 357 -4.49 -1.34 1.01
C ASN A 357 -5.36 -0.47 0.09
N GLY A 358 -6.69 -0.49 0.23
CA GLY A 358 -7.63 0.29 -0.58
C GLY A 358 -8.71 -0.56 -1.25
N GLU A 359 -9.32 -0.01 -2.29
CA GLU A 359 -10.43 -0.62 -3.03
C GLU A 359 -10.00 -0.86 -4.47
N THR A 360 -10.10 -2.11 -4.91
CA THR A 360 -9.88 -2.47 -6.31
C THR A 360 -11.13 -3.09 -6.89
N ARG A 361 -11.51 -2.62 -8.09
CA ARG A 361 -12.51 -3.24 -8.94
C ARG A 361 -11.94 -3.42 -10.34
N ALA A 362 -11.88 -4.65 -10.80
CA ALA A 362 -11.52 -5.03 -12.15
C ALA A 362 -12.69 -5.82 -12.77
N GLN A 363 -13.04 -5.52 -14.01
CA GLN A 363 -14.17 -6.15 -14.68
C GLN A 363 -13.92 -6.26 -16.17
N VAL A 364 -14.17 -7.42 -16.76
CA VAL A 364 -14.21 -7.52 -18.23
C VAL A 364 -15.54 -6.96 -18.75
N VAL A 365 -15.43 -6.15 -19.80
CA VAL A 365 -16.53 -5.45 -20.44
C VAL A 365 -16.58 -5.78 -21.93
N ASP A 366 -17.77 -5.77 -22.51
CA ASP A 366 -17.96 -6.07 -23.94
C ASP A 366 -17.58 -4.87 -24.82
N ALA A 367 -17.70 -3.65 -24.28
CA ALA A 367 -17.36 -2.41 -24.97
C ALA A 367 -16.99 -1.32 -23.96
N ILE A 368 -16.18 -0.35 -24.41
CA ILE A 368 -15.86 0.86 -23.64
C ILE A 368 -16.78 1.98 -24.12
N GLY A 369 -17.59 2.56 -23.23
CA GLY A 369 -18.44 3.70 -23.57
C GLY A 369 -17.64 5.00 -23.65
N CYS A 370 -17.93 5.84 -24.64
CA CYS A 370 -17.37 7.18 -24.76
C CYS A 370 -17.78 8.01 -23.53
N PRO A 371 -16.84 8.68 -22.83
CA PRO A 371 -17.17 9.49 -21.66
C PRO A 371 -18.08 10.69 -21.99
N SER A 372 -18.09 11.15 -23.24
CA SER A 372 -18.89 12.31 -23.67
C SER A 372 -20.31 11.96 -24.11
N CYS A 373 -20.51 10.84 -24.81
CA CYS A 373 -21.82 10.49 -25.40
C CYS A 373 -22.36 9.09 -25.03
N GLY A 374 -21.58 8.29 -24.30
CA GLY A 374 -21.94 6.93 -23.87
C GLY A 374 -21.91 5.86 -24.97
N GLN A 375 -21.78 6.22 -26.25
CA GLN A 375 -21.69 5.27 -27.36
C GLN A 375 -20.39 4.45 -27.30
N PRO A 376 -20.41 3.18 -27.76
CA PRO A 376 -19.22 2.33 -27.73
C PRO A 376 -18.08 2.96 -28.55
N LEU A 377 -16.88 2.94 -27.99
CA LEU A 377 -15.65 3.37 -28.66
C LEU A 377 -15.23 2.34 -29.70
N PRO A 378 -14.58 2.78 -30.80
CA PRO A 378 -14.00 1.86 -31.75
C PRO A 378 -12.85 1.06 -31.12
N GLU A 379 -12.49 -0.06 -31.73
CA GLU A 379 -11.25 -0.75 -31.40
C GLU A 379 -10.04 0.14 -31.74
N PHE A 380 -9.08 0.21 -30.82
CA PHE A 380 -7.85 0.95 -31.03
C PHE A 380 -6.72 -0.02 -31.36
N ALA A 381 -6.01 0.24 -32.46
CA ALA A 381 -4.82 -0.52 -32.82
C ALA A 381 -3.77 -0.43 -31.70
N HIS A 382 -3.08 -1.55 -31.44
CA HIS A 382 -2.01 -1.60 -30.46
C HIS A 382 -0.88 -0.62 -30.84
N GLY A 383 -0.42 0.16 -29.87
CA GLY A 383 0.55 1.24 -30.09
C GLY A 383 -0.07 2.58 -30.52
N SER A 384 -1.39 2.65 -30.72
CA SER A 384 -2.04 3.93 -31.02
C SER A 384 -1.93 4.90 -29.85
N THR A 385 -1.51 6.12 -30.14
CA THR A 385 -1.44 7.23 -29.18
C THR A 385 -2.61 8.20 -29.28
N LYS A 386 -3.52 7.99 -30.24
CA LYS A 386 -4.65 8.89 -30.51
C LYS A 386 -5.89 8.07 -30.86
N GLY A 387 -6.99 8.37 -30.19
CA GLY A 387 -8.30 7.83 -30.48
C GLY A 387 -9.35 8.94 -30.62
N ALA A 388 -10.45 8.65 -31.30
CA ALA A 388 -11.63 9.49 -31.29
C ALA A 388 -12.90 8.63 -31.29
N CYS A 389 -13.92 9.07 -30.58
CA CYS A 389 -15.25 8.48 -30.68
C CYS A 389 -15.82 8.76 -32.07
N LEU A 390 -16.22 7.71 -32.79
CA LEU A 390 -16.81 7.84 -34.13
C LEU A 390 -18.16 8.55 -34.13
N SER A 391 -18.91 8.49 -33.02
CA SER A 391 -20.24 9.09 -32.91
C SER A 391 -20.20 10.60 -32.65
N CYS A 392 -19.36 11.06 -31.72
CA CYS A 392 -19.36 12.47 -31.29
C CYS A 392 -18.03 13.22 -31.54
N GLY A 393 -17.02 12.55 -32.10
CA GLY A 393 -15.70 13.14 -32.37
C GLY A 393 -14.88 13.48 -31.12
N ALA A 394 -15.33 13.07 -29.92
CA ALA A 394 -14.56 13.30 -28.70
C ALA A 394 -13.22 12.58 -28.78
N LYS A 395 -12.14 13.30 -28.49
CA LYS A 395 -10.79 12.73 -28.42
C LYS A 395 -10.73 11.76 -27.24
N ILE A 396 -10.17 10.58 -27.49
CA ILE A 396 -9.96 9.52 -26.51
C ILE A 396 -8.46 9.35 -26.32
N THR A 397 -8.03 9.29 -25.06
CA THR A 397 -6.63 9.07 -24.75
C THR A 397 -6.32 7.58 -24.84
N THR A 398 -5.32 7.22 -25.64
CA THR A 398 -4.85 5.84 -25.78
C THR A 398 -3.33 5.83 -25.81
N PHE A 399 -2.69 4.80 -25.27
CA PHE A 399 -1.23 4.63 -25.39
C PHE A 399 -0.81 3.17 -25.17
N PRO A 400 0.33 2.73 -25.74
CA PRO A 400 0.89 1.41 -25.44
C PRO A 400 1.19 1.27 -23.94
N ALA A 401 1.08 0.06 -23.41
CA ALA A 401 1.44 -0.20 -22.02
C ALA A 401 2.87 0.26 -21.70
N PRO A 402 3.10 0.76 -20.48
CA PRO A 402 4.43 1.15 -20.05
C PRO A 402 5.35 -0.09 -20.02
N PRO A 403 6.67 0.07 -20.25
CA PRO A 403 7.60 -1.05 -20.37
C PRO A 403 7.56 -2.02 -19.17
N TRP A 404 7.46 -1.49 -17.95
CA TRP A 404 7.40 -2.31 -16.73
C TRP A 404 6.18 -3.23 -16.69
N LEU A 405 5.05 -2.80 -17.26
CA LEU A 405 3.84 -3.63 -17.28
C LEU A 405 4.05 -4.83 -18.21
N GLY A 406 4.78 -4.64 -19.31
CA GLY A 406 5.17 -5.73 -20.20
C GLY A 406 6.03 -6.80 -19.53
N ASP A 407 6.71 -6.51 -18.42
CA ASP A 407 7.44 -7.52 -17.63
C ASP A 407 6.51 -8.29 -16.68
N GLU A 408 5.41 -7.67 -16.28
CA GLU A 408 4.42 -8.24 -15.38
C GLU A 408 3.41 -9.12 -16.11
N VAL A 409 2.89 -8.68 -17.26
CA VAL A 409 1.84 -9.39 -18.02
C VAL A 409 2.38 -10.00 -19.31
N VAL A 410 1.70 -11.05 -19.80
CA VAL A 410 2.09 -11.72 -21.05
C VAL A 410 1.42 -11.03 -22.25
N SER A 411 0.19 -10.56 -22.06
CA SER A 411 -0.61 -9.84 -23.05
C SER A 411 0.11 -8.60 -23.61
N ALA A 412 -0.10 -8.34 -24.91
CA ALA A 412 0.08 -7.00 -25.43
C ALA A 412 -1.06 -6.12 -24.89
N VAL A 413 -0.71 -5.02 -24.24
CA VAL A 413 -1.68 -4.16 -23.53
C VAL A 413 -1.71 -2.76 -24.13
N GLN A 414 -2.91 -2.32 -24.47
CA GLN A 414 -3.21 -0.96 -24.90
C GLN A 414 -4.02 -0.27 -23.78
N CYS A 415 -3.52 0.85 -23.28
CA CYS A 415 -4.18 1.65 -22.25
C CYS A 415 -5.16 2.63 -22.90
N ILE A 416 -6.35 2.78 -22.32
CA ILE A 416 -7.43 3.65 -22.82
C ILE A 416 -8.02 4.42 -21.64
N GLU A 417 -8.10 5.75 -21.76
CA GLU A 417 -8.55 6.68 -20.69
C GLU A 417 -7.73 6.57 -19.38
N CYS A 418 -6.45 6.18 -19.50
CA CYS A 418 -5.52 6.05 -18.38
C CYS A 418 -4.70 7.33 -18.15
N GLU A 419 -4.27 7.58 -16.91
CA GLU A 419 -3.16 8.49 -16.61
C GLU A 419 -1.83 7.82 -17.03
N MET A 420 -0.98 8.59 -17.73
CA MET A 420 0.33 8.13 -18.18
C MET A 420 1.40 8.52 -17.16
N GLU A 421 2.35 7.62 -16.92
CA GLU A 421 3.43 7.84 -15.94
C GLU A 421 4.49 8.84 -16.42
N VAL A 422 4.93 8.71 -17.68
CA VAL A 422 5.93 9.57 -18.30
C VAL A 422 5.43 9.90 -19.71
N ALA A 423 5.37 11.19 -20.05
CA ALA A 423 5.05 11.61 -21.40
C ALA A 423 6.07 11.02 -22.39
N PRO A 424 5.66 10.55 -23.58
CA PRO A 424 6.58 9.90 -24.52
C PRO A 424 7.74 10.81 -24.90
N GLU A 425 8.94 10.23 -25.05
CA GLU A 425 10.13 10.98 -25.46
C GLU A 425 9.84 11.76 -26.76
N GLY A 426 10.03 13.08 -26.71
CA GLY A 426 9.75 13.99 -27.83
C GLY A 426 8.41 14.72 -27.78
N SER A 427 7.53 14.46 -26.81
CA SER A 427 6.40 15.36 -26.55
C SER A 427 6.93 16.65 -25.92
N THR A 428 6.77 17.79 -26.59
CA THR A 428 6.95 19.08 -25.91
C THR A 428 5.90 19.19 -24.78
N PRO A 429 6.13 20.00 -23.73
CA PRO A 429 5.13 20.22 -22.69
C PRO A 429 3.75 20.61 -23.25
N ASN A 430 3.72 21.23 -24.44
CA ASN A 430 2.51 21.62 -25.16
C ASN A 430 1.95 20.55 -26.13
N ASP A 431 2.77 19.60 -26.60
CA ASP A 431 2.35 18.55 -27.56
C ASP A 431 1.84 17.27 -26.88
N SER A 432 1.85 17.23 -25.54
CA SER A 432 1.22 16.14 -24.84
C SER A 432 -0.30 16.19 -25.06
N ALA A 433 -0.78 15.35 -25.98
CA ALA A 433 -2.18 14.90 -25.99
C ALA A 433 -2.56 14.11 -24.69
N PHE A 434 -1.65 14.09 -23.71
CA PHE A 434 -1.66 13.42 -22.42
C PHE A 434 -1.83 14.38 -21.24
N ALA A 435 -1.78 15.69 -21.49
CA ALA A 435 -2.77 16.54 -20.88
C ALA A 435 -4.12 16.03 -21.40
N HIS A 436 -4.85 15.23 -20.61
CA HIS A 436 -6.28 15.51 -20.55
C HIS A 436 -6.33 16.99 -20.34
N ASP A 437 -6.70 17.74 -21.36
CA ASP A 437 -6.81 19.17 -21.34
C ASP A 437 -7.37 19.59 -19.98
N PRO A 438 -6.52 19.97 -19.00
CA PRO A 438 -7.07 20.59 -17.86
C PRO A 438 -7.41 22.02 -18.37
N GLN A 439 -7.00 22.53 -19.53
CA GLN A 439 -7.57 23.78 -20.07
C GLN A 439 -9.10 23.74 -20.32
N LYS A 440 -9.81 22.62 -20.12
CA LYS A 440 -11.26 22.59 -19.81
C LYS A 440 -11.67 22.32 -18.34
N THR A 441 -10.76 21.88 -17.45
CA THR A 441 -10.94 21.78 -15.98
C THR A 441 -9.78 22.23 -15.03
N GLY A 442 -8.49 22.17 -15.39
CA GLY A 442 -7.43 23.08 -14.91
C GLY A 442 -6.51 23.66 -16.03
N ALA A 443 -6.86 24.80 -16.66
CA ALA A 443 -5.84 25.60 -17.34
C ALA A 443 -4.69 25.74 -16.35
N ALA A 444 -3.41 25.55 -16.75
CA ALA A 444 -2.27 25.70 -15.84
C ALA A 444 -2.60 26.86 -14.91
N VAL A 445 -2.93 26.54 -13.65
CA VAL A 445 -3.77 27.43 -12.86
C VAL A 445 -2.90 28.64 -12.67
N GLY A 446 -3.19 29.68 -13.45
CA GLY A 446 -2.33 30.84 -13.54
C GLY A 446 -2.13 31.30 -12.12
N ALA A 447 -0.87 31.59 -11.75
CA ALA A 447 -0.54 31.89 -10.37
C ALA A 447 -1.60 32.85 -9.80
N VAL A 448 -2.31 32.39 -8.77
CA VAL A 448 -3.38 33.15 -8.15
C VAL A 448 -2.73 34.07 -7.15
N THR A 449 -3.09 35.34 -7.17
CA THR A 449 -2.63 36.28 -6.16
C THR A 449 -3.33 36.01 -4.83
N PHE A 450 -2.55 35.82 -3.77
CA PHE A 450 -3.04 35.63 -2.41
C PHE A 450 -2.49 36.74 -1.51
N ASP A 451 -3.35 37.40 -0.76
CA ASP A 451 -2.97 38.49 0.15
C ASP A 451 -2.53 37.91 1.49
N CYS A 452 -1.37 38.35 1.96
CA CYS A 452 -0.83 37.88 3.23
C CYS A 452 -1.74 38.29 4.41
N LEU A 453 -2.24 37.33 5.19
CA LEU A 453 -3.03 37.54 6.40
C LEU A 453 -2.27 38.30 7.50
N GLY A 454 -0.94 38.34 7.43
CA GLY A 454 -0.07 39.02 8.40
C GLY A 454 0.22 40.47 8.03
N CYS A 455 0.76 40.72 6.83
CA CYS A 455 1.20 42.05 6.39
C CYS A 455 0.34 42.69 5.30
N GLY A 456 -0.66 41.98 4.77
CA GLY A 456 -1.52 42.43 3.67
C GLY A 456 -0.88 42.40 2.28
N ALA A 457 0.40 42.03 2.15
CA ALA A 457 1.08 42.01 0.87
C ALA A 457 0.60 40.85 -0.02
N SER A 458 0.24 41.17 -1.25
CA SER A 458 -0.14 40.22 -2.29
C SER A 458 1.07 39.45 -2.82
N HIS A 459 1.01 38.12 -2.88
CA HIS A 459 2.03 37.29 -3.52
C HIS A 459 1.42 36.22 -4.44
N PRO A 460 2.13 35.80 -5.50
CA PRO A 460 1.64 34.73 -6.36
C PRO A 460 1.72 33.38 -5.62
N VAL A 461 0.68 32.57 -5.79
CA VAL A 461 0.59 31.18 -5.34
C VAL A 461 0.25 30.33 -6.57
N SER A 462 1.03 29.28 -6.80
CA SER A 462 0.92 28.41 -7.98
C SER A 462 0.64 26.96 -7.60
N ALA A 463 0.51 26.09 -8.59
CA ALA A 463 0.35 24.64 -8.38
C ALA A 463 1.58 23.99 -7.72
N GLU A 464 2.73 24.66 -7.69
CA GLU A 464 3.93 24.22 -6.96
C GLU A 464 3.95 24.72 -5.51
N SER A 465 3.06 25.62 -5.13
CA SER A 465 2.99 26.14 -3.77
C SER A 465 2.41 25.07 -2.83
N GLU A 466 3.02 24.95 -1.64
CA GLU A 466 2.50 24.11 -0.56
C GLU A 466 1.26 24.74 0.08
N ARG A 467 0.45 23.92 0.77
CA ARG A 467 -0.81 24.38 1.39
C ARG A 467 -0.56 25.41 2.49
N ILE A 468 0.62 25.35 3.08
CA ILE A 468 1.12 26.36 4.00
C ILE A 468 2.29 27.04 3.32
N CYS A 469 2.11 28.30 2.98
CA CYS A 469 3.09 29.08 2.25
C CYS A 469 3.66 30.17 3.15
N ARG A 470 4.98 30.34 3.11
CA ARG A 470 5.67 31.41 3.82
C ARG A 470 5.52 32.72 3.04
N CYS A 471 5.06 33.78 3.69
CA CYS A 471 4.99 35.09 3.07
C CYS A 471 6.40 35.61 2.76
N PRO A 472 6.73 35.98 1.51
CA PRO A 472 8.07 36.48 1.16
C PRO A 472 8.36 37.88 1.74
N TYR A 473 7.35 38.58 2.26
CA TYR A 473 7.46 39.95 2.76
C TYR A 473 7.59 40.04 4.28
N CYS A 474 6.94 39.15 5.03
CA CYS A 474 6.93 39.19 6.50
C CYS A 474 7.31 37.88 7.16
N ASP A 475 7.72 36.87 6.38
CA ASP A 475 8.22 35.58 6.86
C ASP A 475 7.23 34.73 7.67
N LYS A 476 5.97 35.15 7.80
CA LYS A 476 4.92 34.38 8.48
C LYS A 476 4.39 33.28 7.57
N ASP A 477 4.16 32.11 8.15
CA ASP A 477 3.51 30.98 7.48
C ASP A 477 1.99 31.14 7.50
N GLN A 478 1.38 30.86 6.35
CA GLN A 478 -0.03 31.10 6.11
C GLN A 478 -0.69 29.89 5.51
N TYR A 479 -1.87 29.57 6.04
CA TYR A 479 -2.69 28.50 5.51
C TYR A 479 -3.52 28.98 4.32
N LEU A 480 -3.40 28.30 3.18
CA LEU A 480 -4.26 28.52 2.03
C LEU A 480 -5.63 27.87 2.25
N PRO A 481 -6.75 28.63 2.17
CA PRO A 481 -8.10 28.08 2.29
C PRO A 481 -8.39 27.00 1.24
N ASP A 482 -9.30 26.08 1.57
CA ASP A 482 -9.63 24.90 0.76
C ASP A 482 -10.09 25.27 -0.66
N GLU A 483 -10.80 26.38 -0.83
CA GLU A 483 -11.23 26.88 -2.14
C GLU A 483 -10.05 27.34 -2.99
N PHE A 484 -9.01 27.92 -2.39
CA PHE A 484 -7.77 28.27 -3.09
C PHE A 484 -6.94 27.03 -3.37
N TRP A 485 -6.79 26.16 -2.36
CA TRP A 485 -6.01 24.93 -2.49
C TRP A 485 -6.58 24.02 -3.56
N SER A 486 -7.89 23.73 -3.56
CA SER A 486 -8.55 22.87 -4.54
C SER A 486 -8.55 23.44 -5.95
N ARG A 487 -8.47 24.77 -6.11
CA ARG A 487 -8.28 25.41 -7.42
C ARG A 487 -6.87 25.17 -7.95
N LEU A 488 -5.86 25.27 -7.09
CA LEU A 488 -4.45 25.06 -7.46
C LEU A 488 -4.10 23.57 -7.58
N HIS A 489 -4.73 22.72 -6.77
CA HIS A 489 -4.49 21.29 -6.58
C HIS A 489 -5.82 20.53 -6.66
N PRO A 490 -6.40 20.38 -7.86
CA PRO A 490 -7.66 19.68 -8.01
C PRO A 490 -7.56 18.26 -7.46
N VAL A 491 -8.50 17.91 -6.56
CA VAL A 491 -8.55 16.60 -5.92
C VAL A 491 -8.67 15.53 -7.01
N LYS A 492 -7.70 14.61 -7.06
CA LYS A 492 -7.80 13.46 -7.95
C LYS A 492 -9.00 12.62 -7.52
N VAL A 493 -9.87 12.33 -8.48
CA VAL A 493 -11.01 11.42 -8.27
C VAL A 493 -10.68 10.10 -8.93
N ALA A 494 -11.00 9.00 -8.25
CA ALA A 494 -10.92 7.67 -8.85
C ALA A 494 -11.89 7.59 -10.04
N ARG A 495 -11.33 7.26 -11.20
CA ARG A 495 -12.09 7.06 -12.43
C ARG A 495 -11.86 5.67 -12.97
N ASP A 496 -12.81 5.22 -13.77
CA ASP A 496 -12.66 3.98 -14.50
C ASP A 496 -11.65 4.23 -15.63
N TRP A 497 -10.68 3.34 -15.74
CA TRP A 497 -9.71 3.31 -16.84
C TRP A 497 -9.67 1.91 -17.44
N PHE A 498 -9.19 1.78 -18.66
CA PHE A 498 -9.42 0.58 -19.45
C PHE A 498 -8.14 0.04 -20.07
N LEU A 499 -8.07 -1.28 -20.18
CA LEU A 499 -7.04 -2.01 -20.91
C LEU A 499 -7.69 -2.80 -22.03
N ALA A 500 -7.20 -2.65 -23.24
CA ALA A 500 -7.42 -3.62 -24.31
C ALA A 500 -6.23 -4.57 -24.35
N MET A 501 -6.49 -5.84 -24.08
CA MET A 501 -5.47 -6.88 -24.00
C MET A 501 -5.63 -7.81 -25.20
N SER A 502 -4.56 -7.99 -25.96
CA SER A 502 -4.46 -9.01 -26.98
C SER A 502 -3.37 -10.00 -26.58
N SER A 503 -3.77 -11.24 -26.34
CA SER A 503 -2.86 -12.26 -25.82
C SER A 503 -3.08 -13.58 -26.51
N PRO A 504 -2.01 -14.33 -26.79
CA PRO A 504 -2.12 -15.75 -27.10
C PRO A 504 -2.87 -16.52 -26.00
N LEU A 505 -2.76 -16.11 -24.73
CA LEU A 505 -3.50 -16.75 -23.63
C LEU A 505 -5.02 -16.59 -23.79
N ILE A 506 -5.47 -15.47 -24.38
CA ILE A 506 -6.89 -15.24 -24.65
C ILE A 506 -7.38 -16.15 -25.79
N ARG A 507 -6.50 -16.44 -26.76
CA ARG A 507 -6.78 -17.26 -27.94
C ARG A 507 -6.68 -18.76 -27.67
N ASP A 508 -5.74 -19.17 -26.82
CA ASP A 508 -5.41 -20.55 -26.52
C ASP A 508 -5.72 -20.88 -25.05
N GLN A 509 -6.87 -21.52 -24.85
CA GLN A 509 -7.34 -21.95 -23.53
C GLN A 509 -6.39 -22.97 -22.88
N GLU A 510 -5.74 -23.84 -23.65
CA GLU A 510 -4.81 -24.83 -23.09
C GLU A 510 -3.55 -24.13 -22.55
N LEU A 511 -3.03 -23.15 -23.30
CA LEU A 511 -1.91 -22.32 -22.86
C LEU A 511 -2.29 -21.49 -21.62
N ALA A 512 -3.51 -20.96 -21.58
CA ALA A 512 -4.04 -20.25 -20.41
C ALA A 512 -4.14 -21.14 -19.17
N GLU A 513 -4.69 -22.35 -19.29
CA GLU A 513 -4.78 -23.30 -18.18
C GLU A 513 -3.40 -23.71 -17.68
N LYS A 514 -2.44 -23.94 -18.58
CA LYS A 514 -1.05 -24.21 -18.21
C LYS A 514 -0.45 -23.03 -17.45
N ALA A 515 -0.61 -21.81 -17.96
CA ALA A 515 -0.08 -20.60 -17.32
C ALA A 515 -0.73 -20.35 -15.94
N ALA A 516 -2.04 -20.58 -15.81
CA ALA A 516 -2.76 -20.47 -14.54
C ALA A 516 -2.28 -21.50 -13.50
N ARG A 517 -2.05 -22.76 -13.90
CA ARG A 517 -1.46 -23.78 -13.01
C ARG A 517 -0.07 -23.39 -12.54
N TYR A 518 0.77 -22.87 -13.43
CA TYR A 518 2.09 -22.38 -13.05
C TYR A 518 1.99 -21.19 -12.08
N GLN A 519 1.09 -20.24 -12.31
CA GLN A 519 0.88 -19.10 -11.41
C GLN A 519 0.40 -19.54 -10.02
N LEU A 520 -0.50 -20.52 -9.94
CA LEU A 520 -0.94 -21.08 -8.66
C LEU A 520 0.22 -21.74 -7.91
N SER A 521 1.02 -22.58 -8.60
CA SER A 521 2.20 -23.20 -7.99
C SER A 521 3.24 -22.16 -7.51
N TRP A 522 3.38 -21.04 -8.22
CA TRP A 522 4.24 -19.94 -7.81
C TRP A 522 3.69 -19.18 -6.61
N ASN A 523 2.39 -18.88 -6.60
CA ASN A 523 1.74 -18.25 -5.45
C ASN A 523 1.88 -19.16 -4.22
N GLU A 524 1.72 -20.47 -4.36
CA GLU A 524 1.95 -21.45 -3.29
C GLU A 524 3.41 -21.42 -2.81
N ALA A 525 4.39 -21.50 -3.74
CA ALA A 525 5.81 -21.43 -3.41
C ALA A 525 6.23 -20.12 -2.74
N ASN A 526 5.59 -18.99 -3.06
CA ASN A 526 5.88 -17.69 -2.44
C ASN A 526 5.00 -17.36 -1.24
N SER A 527 3.87 -18.06 -1.07
CA SER A 527 2.98 -17.89 0.09
C SER A 527 3.56 -18.55 1.35
N GLY A 528 4.59 -19.38 1.22
CA GLY A 528 5.27 -20.02 2.33
C GLY A 528 4.49 -21.14 3.00
N ASP A 529 3.28 -21.47 2.51
CA ASP A 529 2.40 -22.49 3.10
C ASP A 529 2.67 -23.89 2.47
N SER A 530 3.85 -24.43 2.74
CA SER A 530 4.24 -25.77 2.29
C SER A 530 3.86 -26.82 3.34
N THR A 531 2.57 -27.05 3.56
CA THR A 531 2.08 -28.14 4.43
C THR A 531 1.62 -29.40 3.69
N VAL A 532 1.90 -29.53 2.38
CA VAL A 532 1.47 -30.71 1.60
C VAL A 532 2.65 -31.61 1.18
N GLY A 533 2.88 -32.67 1.95
CA GLY A 533 3.09 -34.02 1.40
C GLY A 533 4.51 -34.53 1.15
N LEU A 534 5.11 -35.17 2.17
CA LEU A 534 6.02 -36.30 1.97
C LEU A 534 5.35 -37.58 2.49
N THR A 535 4.54 -38.21 1.64
CA THR A 535 4.24 -39.64 1.73
C THR A 535 4.30 -40.25 0.33
N SER A 536 5.40 -40.94 0.05
CA SER A 536 5.55 -41.80 -1.12
C SER A 536 4.63 -43.03 -1.03
N PRO A 537 4.22 -43.62 -2.17
CA PRO A 537 3.19 -44.64 -2.21
C PRO A 537 3.77 -45.99 -1.80
N THR A 538 3.13 -46.64 -0.82
CA THR A 538 3.33 -48.09 -0.59
C THR A 538 1.97 -48.76 -0.68
N ASN A 539 1.86 -49.63 -1.68
CA ASN A 539 0.85 -50.64 -1.98
C ASN A 539 -0.36 -50.76 -1.05
N SER A 540 -1.55 -50.61 -1.64
CA SER A 540 -2.83 -51.11 -1.13
C SER A 540 -2.74 -52.60 -0.78
N PRO A 541 -3.57 -53.05 0.17
CA PRO A 541 -4.75 -53.76 -0.29
C PRO A 541 -6.05 -53.26 0.35
N GLU A 542 -7.08 -53.28 -0.51
CA GLU A 542 -8.51 -53.44 -0.26
C GLU A 542 -8.99 -53.29 1.20
N GLY A 543 -9.68 -52.17 1.44
CA GLY A 543 -10.53 -51.95 2.61
C GLY A 543 -11.56 -50.88 2.30
N VAL A 544 -12.75 -51.31 1.90
CA VAL A 544 -13.92 -50.44 1.70
C VAL A 544 -14.24 -49.79 3.05
N SER A 545 -13.98 -48.49 3.16
CA SER A 545 -14.39 -47.65 4.31
C SER A 545 -15.19 -46.46 3.78
N SER A 546 -16.50 -46.56 3.95
CA SER A 546 -17.46 -45.49 3.70
C SER A 546 -17.34 -44.43 4.78
N ASN A 547 -16.64 -43.33 4.50
CA ASN A 547 -16.66 -42.14 5.35
C ASN A 547 -17.85 -41.24 4.97
N PRO A 548 -18.68 -40.80 5.94
CA PRO A 548 -19.85 -39.98 5.66
C PRO A 548 -19.46 -38.52 5.40
N VAL A 549 -20.01 -38.02 4.30
CA VAL A 549 -19.89 -36.66 3.76
C VAL A 549 -20.46 -35.60 4.71
N ALA A 550 -19.95 -34.38 4.55
CA ALA A 550 -20.35 -33.00 4.91
C ALA A 550 -21.75 -32.62 5.49
N TRP A 551 -22.43 -33.38 6.35
CA TRP A 551 -23.74 -32.92 6.92
C TRP A 551 -23.62 -31.96 8.11
N ARG A 552 -22.47 -31.90 8.81
CA ARG A 552 -22.31 -31.06 10.01
C ARG A 552 -22.36 -29.55 9.71
N GLY A 553 -21.87 -29.11 8.56
CA GLY A 553 -21.91 -27.69 8.17
C GLY A 553 -23.34 -27.18 7.90
N HIS A 554 -24.17 -28.00 7.25
CA HIS A 554 -25.54 -27.64 6.92
C HIS A 554 -26.48 -27.61 8.14
N LEU A 555 -26.21 -28.44 9.15
CA LEU A 555 -26.97 -28.44 10.41
C LEU A 555 -26.79 -27.15 11.21
N PHE A 556 -25.57 -26.62 11.29
CA PHE A 556 -25.30 -25.36 11.98
C PHE A 556 -25.89 -24.15 11.24
N PHE A 557 -25.94 -24.20 9.91
CA PHE A 557 -26.58 -23.15 9.11
C PHE A 557 -28.11 -23.16 9.29
N GLY A 558 -28.74 -24.34 9.26
CA GLY A 558 -30.18 -24.48 9.50
C GLY A 558 -30.61 -24.01 10.89
N LEU A 559 -29.82 -24.30 11.93
CA LEU A 559 -30.10 -23.86 13.30
C LEU A 559 -30.06 -22.33 13.44
N LYS A 560 -29.12 -21.65 12.77
CA LYS A 560 -29.03 -20.18 12.78
C LYS A 560 -30.24 -19.52 12.13
N LEU A 561 -30.73 -20.07 11.01
CA LEU A 561 -31.94 -19.56 10.36
C LEU A 561 -33.19 -19.72 11.22
N LEU A 562 -33.33 -20.87 11.91
CA LEU A 562 -34.46 -21.10 12.82
C LEU A 562 -34.44 -20.15 14.03
N LEU A 563 -33.26 -19.89 14.62
CA LEU A 563 -33.13 -18.95 15.73
C LEU A 563 -33.43 -17.50 15.30
N ALA A 564 -32.96 -17.09 14.12
CA ALA A 564 -33.25 -15.75 13.58
C ALA A 564 -34.75 -15.57 13.28
N ALA A 565 -35.39 -16.58 12.68
CA ALA A 565 -36.83 -16.56 12.43
C ALA A 565 -37.64 -16.54 13.74
N GLY A 566 -37.21 -17.30 14.75
CA GLY A 566 -37.82 -17.30 16.09
C GLY A 566 -37.72 -15.93 16.77
N ALA A 567 -36.55 -15.29 16.71
CA ALA A 567 -36.36 -13.95 17.27
C ALA A 567 -37.21 -12.89 16.55
N ALA A 568 -37.31 -12.96 15.21
CA ALA A 568 -38.15 -12.06 14.43
C ALA A 568 -39.64 -12.22 14.76
N LEU A 569 -40.14 -13.45 14.91
CA LEU A 569 -41.52 -13.72 15.33
C LEU A 569 -41.79 -13.22 16.75
N LEU A 570 -40.82 -13.37 17.67
CA LEU A 570 -40.95 -12.88 19.03
C LEU A 570 -41.03 -11.34 19.08
N LEU A 571 -40.20 -10.66 18.29
CA LEU A 571 -40.24 -9.20 18.13
C LEU A 571 -41.56 -8.73 17.52
N LEU A 572 -42.05 -9.39 16.48
CA LEU A 572 -43.37 -9.08 15.89
C LEU A 572 -44.50 -9.26 16.90
N ARG A 573 -44.42 -10.26 17.77
CA ARG A 573 -45.42 -10.50 18.83
C ARG A 573 -45.34 -9.47 19.96
N LEU A 574 -44.15 -8.97 20.27
CA LEU A 574 -43.94 -7.89 21.24
C LEU A 574 -44.39 -6.53 20.71
N CYS A 575 -44.33 -6.30 19.40
CA CYS A 575 -44.84 -5.08 18.77
C CYS A 575 -46.35 -5.10 18.52
N ALA A 576 -47.00 -6.27 18.61
CA ALA A 576 -48.43 -6.44 18.36
C ALA A 576 -49.29 -6.39 19.64
N ASN A 577 -48.66 -6.35 20.81
CA ASN A 577 -49.28 -6.01 22.10
C ASN A 577 -48.89 -4.58 22.48
#